data_AF-A0A2H3KA82-F1
#
_entry.id   AF-A0A2H3KA82-F1
#
_cell.length_a   1.000
_cell.length_b   1.000
_cell.length_c   1.000
_cell.angle_alpha   90.00
_cell.angle_beta   90.00
_cell.angle_gamma   90.00
#
_symmetry.space_group_name_H-M   'P 1'
#
loop_
_entity.id
_entity.type
_entity.pdbx_description
1 polymer ?
#
loop_
_entity_poly.entity_id
_entity_poly.type
_entity_poly.pdbx_seq_one_letter_code
_entity_poly.pdbx_strand_id
1 'polypeptide(L)' 'MSNNKFGHRLQYSLFEIDNSKRILNLIQIEIKTKYAKRFEETDSIMIFQMSPSCVITKYGYAKHQDEDLVLF' A
#
# COMPACT_ATOMS: atom_id res chain seq x y z
N MET A 1 -4.47 -17.69 -14.08
CA MET A 1 -5.29 -16.48 -13.85
C MET A 1 -5.17 -16.10 -12.38
N SER A 2 -4.44 -15.04 -12.05
CA SER A 2 -4.47 -14.44 -10.71
C SER A 2 -4.70 -12.93 -10.86
N ASN A 3 -5.83 -12.47 -10.34
CA ASN A 3 -6.30 -11.09 -10.44
C ASN A 3 -5.58 -10.18 -9.44
N ASN A 4 -4.26 -10.06 -9.49
CA ASN A 4 -3.52 -9.02 -8.75
C ASN A 4 -3.20 -7.85 -9.68
N LYS A 5 -4.24 -7.29 -10.30
CA LYS A 5 -4.09 -6.10 -11.13
C LYS A 5 -4.12 -4.90 -10.18
N PHE A 6 -2.95 -4.28 -10.00
CA PHE A 6 -2.77 -2.90 -9.50
C PHE A 6 -2.48 -2.67 -8.00
N GLY A 7 -2.15 -3.68 -7.21
CA GLY A 7 -1.78 -3.53 -5.80
C GLY A 7 -2.64 -4.40 -4.89
N HIS A 8 -2.20 -4.58 -3.64
CA HIS A 8 -2.86 -5.47 -2.70
C HIS A 8 -2.85 -4.91 -1.27
N ARG A 9 -3.83 -5.34 -0.47
CA ARG A 9 -3.99 -4.89 0.92
C ARG A 9 -3.19 -5.81 1.82
N LEU A 10 -2.23 -5.25 2.55
CA LEU A 10 -1.39 -5.99 3.50
C LEU A 10 -2.07 -6.16 4.86
N GLN A 11 -2.73 -5.11 5.35
CA GLN A 11 -3.49 -5.11 6.61
C GLN A 11 -4.66 -4.13 6.51
N TYR A 12 -5.46 -4.01 7.58
CA TYR A 12 -6.67 -3.19 7.59
C TYR A 12 -6.50 -1.80 6.96
N SER A 13 -5.39 -1.12 7.29
CA SER A 13 -5.03 0.21 6.78
C SER A 13 -3.66 0.27 6.10
N LEU A 14 -3.13 -0.87 5.64
CA LEU A 14 -1.82 -0.93 4.97
C LEU A 14 -1.98 -1.54 3.58
N PHE A 15 -1.48 -0.84 2.57
CA PHE A 15 -1.64 -1.20 1.16
C PHE A 15 -0.30 -1.10 0.44
N GLU A 16 -0.02 -2.09 -0.41
CA GLU A 16 1.13 -2.11 -1.29
C GLU A 16 0.68 -1.95 -2.75
N ILE A 17 1.44 -1.18 -3.52
CA ILE A 17 1.08 -0.80 -4.88
C ILE A 17 2.28 -1.04 -5.80
N ASP A 18 2.26 -2.15 -6.54
CA ASP A 18 3.31 -2.55 -7.49
C ASP A 18 3.11 -1.96 -8.90
N ASN A 19 2.75 -0.67 -9.01
CA ASN A 19 2.40 -0.07 -10.29
C ASN A 19 3.42 0.94 -10.83
N SER A 20 3.27 1.24 -12.13
CA SER A 20 3.87 2.40 -12.78
C SER A 20 3.58 3.71 -12.02
N LYS A 21 4.55 4.63 -12.04
CA LYS A 21 4.48 5.99 -11.45
C LYS A 21 3.17 6.73 -11.73
N ARG A 22 2.53 6.45 -12.87
CA ARG A 22 1.24 7.03 -13.27
C ARG A 22 0.11 6.73 -12.28
N ILE A 23 -0.02 5.50 -11.78
CA ILE A 23 -1.09 5.14 -10.84
C ILE A 23 -0.89 5.84 -9.50
N LEU A 24 0.35 5.84 -8.99
CA LEU A 24 0.67 6.56 -7.75
C LEU A 24 0.37 8.06 -7.86
N ASN A 25 0.63 8.67 -9.02
CA ASN A 25 0.27 10.07 -9.27
C ASN A 25 -1.25 10.29 -9.23
N LEU A 26 -2.04 9.40 -9.83
CA LEU A 26 -3.51 9.50 -9.80
C LEU A 26 -4.06 9.39 -8.38
N ILE A 27 -3.54 8.47 -7.57
CA ILE A 27 -3.95 8.31 -6.17
C ILE A 27 -3.65 9.57 -5.37
N GLN A 28 -2.44 10.13 -5.51
CA GLN A 28 -2.08 11.38 -4.85
C GLN A 28 -2.95 12.56 -5.28
N ILE A 29 -3.32 12.64 -6.56
CA ILE A 29 -4.24 13.66 -7.07
C ILE A 29 -5.62 13.49 -6.42
N GLU A 30 -6.16 12.28 -6.34
CA GLU A 30 -7.47 12.04 -5.72
C GLU A 30 -7.45 12.38 -4.23
N ILE A 31 -6.41 11.96 -3.50
CA ILE A 31 -6.20 12.32 -2.09
C ILE A 31 -6.23 13.84 -1.94
N LYS A 32 -5.38 14.57 -2.69
CA LYS A 32 -5.28 16.03 -2.57
C LYS A 32 -6.57 16.75 -2.95
N THR A 33 -7.25 16.32 -4.01
CA THR A 33 -8.36 17.08 -4.59
C THR A 33 -9.71 16.76 -3.96
N LYS A 34 -9.87 15.57 -3.37
CA LYS A 34 -11.16 15.06 -2.86
C LYS A 34 -11.12 14.76 -1.37
N TYR A 35 -10.17 13.95 -0.89
CA TYR A 35 -10.18 13.45 0.48
C TYR A 35 -9.54 14.42 1.48
N ALA A 36 -8.39 15.01 1.15
CA ALA A 36 -7.65 15.91 2.02
C ALA A 36 -8.46 17.16 2.43
N LYS A 37 -9.43 17.57 1.61
CA LYS A 37 -10.37 18.67 1.93
C LYS A 37 -11.33 18.35 3.08
N ARG A 38 -11.44 17.08 3.46
CA ARG A 38 -12.33 16.57 4.51
C ARG A 38 -11.56 16.04 5.71
N PHE A 39 -10.23 16.17 5.72
CA PHE A 39 -9.40 15.69 6.82
C PHE A 39 -9.58 16.59 8.04
N GLU A 40 -9.73 15.95 9.18
CA GLU A 40 -9.60 16.58 10.50
C GLU A 40 -8.18 16.35 11.04
N GLU A 41 -7.84 16.98 12.16
CA GLU A 41 -6.51 16.82 12.78
C GLU A 41 -6.19 15.38 13.20
N THR A 42 -7.21 14.53 13.26
CA THR A 42 -7.09 13.10 13.56
C THR A 42 -6.83 12.23 12.33
N ASP A 43 -7.00 12.76 11.12
CA ASP A 43 -6.85 12.00 9.89
C ASP A 43 -5.42 12.06 9.34
N SER A 44 -4.91 10.92 8.88
CA SER A 44 -3.59 10.86 8.27
C SER A 44 -3.49 9.76 7.22
N ILE A 45 -2.69 10.04 6.18
CA ILE A 45 -2.25 9.06 5.19
C ILE A 45 -0.75 9.25 5.02
N MET A 46 0.00 8.15 5.07
CA MET A 46 1.43 8.13 4.80
C MET A 46 1.69 7.35 3.50
N ILE A 47 2.51 7.91 2.62
CA ILE A 47 2.94 7.26 1.37
C ILE A 47 4.45 7.10 1.42
N PHE A 48 4.91 5.85 1.44
CA PHE A 48 6.33 5.51 1.39
C PHE A 48 6.71 5.08 -0.03
N GLN A 49 7.56 5.86 -0.70
CA GLN A 49 8.11 5.47 -2.00
C GLN A 49 9.37 4.64 -1.78
N MET A 50 9.23 3.32 -1.90
CA MET A 50 10.31 2.36 -1.65
C MET A 50 11.24 2.23 -2.86
N SER A 51 12.52 1.98 -2.59
CA SER A 51 13.51 1.54 -3.56
C SER A 51 13.92 0.10 -3.28
N PRO A 52 14.57 -0.60 -4.23
CA PRO A 52 15.11 -1.95 -3.99
C PRO A 52 16.13 -2.02 -2.84
N SER A 53 16.68 -0.88 -2.41
CA SER A 53 17.63 -0.79 -1.30
C SER A 53 16.96 -0.55 0.06
N CYS A 54 15.65 -0.35 0.11
CA CYS A 54 14.92 -0.21 1.37
C CYS A 54 14.81 -1.56 2.08
N VAL A 55 15.09 -1.56 3.39
CA VAL A 55 14.94 -2.76 4.22
C VAL A 55 13.56 -2.72 4.88
N ILE A 56 12.72 -3.70 4.54
CA ILE A 56 11.43 -3.91 5.20
C ILE A 56 11.59 -5.05 6.21
N THR A 57 11.38 -4.76 7.49
CA THR A 57 11.42 -5.76 8.56
C THR A 57 10.00 -6.06 9.01
N LYS A 58 9.57 -7.32 8.93
CA LYS A 58 8.21 -7.77 9.28
C LYS A 58 8.25 -8.63 10.55
N TYR A 59 7.28 -8.43 11.44
CA TYR A 59 7.08 -9.23 12.65
C TYR A 59 5.65 -9.77 12.69
N GLY A 60 5.41 -10.84 13.46
CA GLY A 60 4.07 -11.44 13.59
C GLY A 60 3.58 -12.08 12.29
N TYR A 61 2.26 -12.06 12.04
CA TYR A 61 1.64 -12.72 10.89
C TYR A 61 2.10 -12.15 9.53
N ALA A 62 2.55 -10.88 9.50
CA ALA A 62 3.04 -10.23 8.29
C ALA A 62 4.26 -10.94 7.66
N LYS A 63 5.01 -11.74 8.43
CA LYS A 63 6.16 -12.52 7.91
C LYS A 63 5.75 -13.59 6.89
N HIS A 64 4.49 -14.07 6.95
CA HIS A 64 3.98 -15.11 6.06
C HIS A 64 3.45 -14.56 4.73
N GLN A 65 3.43 -13.23 4.54
CA GLN A 65 2.96 -12.63 3.29
C GLN A 65 3.88 -12.88 2.09
N ASP A 66 5.15 -13.17 2.36
CA ASP A 66 6.17 -13.42 1.33
C ASP A 66 6.38 -14.93 1.11
N GLU A 67 5.61 -15.79 1.78
CA GLU A 67 5.68 -17.24 1.64
C GLU A 67 4.74 -17.69 0.49
N ASP A 68 5.27 -18.45 -0.46
CA ASP A 68 4.56 -18.87 -1.69
C ASP A 68 3.32 -19.76 -1.44
N LEU A 69 3.08 -20.24 -0.21
CA LEU A 69 1.97 -21.13 0.10
C LEU A 69 1.53 -21.01 1.57
N VAL A 70 0.32 -20.48 1.80
CA VAL A 70 -0.38 -20.59 3.08
C VAL A 70 -1.44 -21.69 2.95
N LEU A 71 -1.18 -22.87 3.52
CA LEU A 71 -2.18 -23.94 3.67
C LEU A 71 -2.98 -23.71 4.96
N PHE A 72 -4.31 -23.68 4.86
CA PHE A 72 -5.24 -23.66 5.99
C PHE A 72 -5.86 -25.04 6.20
#